data_AF-A0A1W9PVC8-F1
#
_entry.id   AF-A0A1W9PVC8-F1
#
_cell.length_a   1.000
_cell.length_b   1.000
_cell.length_c   1.000
_cell.angle_alpha   90.00
_cell.angle_beta   90.00
_cell.angle_gamma   90.00
#
_symmetry.space_group_name_H-M   'P 1'
#
loop_
_entity.id
_entity.type
_entity.pdbx_description
1 polymer ?
#
loop_
_entity_poly.entity_id
_entity_poly.type
_entity_poly.pdbx_seq_one_letter_code
_entity_poly.pdbx_strand_id
1 'polypeptide(L)'
;MKETDVKLLRLLAKRLERLNVDSLWARRASGLRGNIIKILAEIDASEEVEGKRLRLLIDRAFEILKYAAEEIPDMDEIRKMYK
;
A
#
# COMPACT_ATOMS: atom_id res chain seq x y z
N MET A 1 -0.34 10.73 17.91
CA MET A 1 0.10 10.05 16.67
C MET A 1 1.42 9.33 16.96
N LYS A 2 1.63 8.07 16.53
CA LYS A 2 2.93 7.39 16.74
C LYS A 2 3.83 7.69 15.55
N GLU A 3 5.07 8.13 15.78
CA GLU A 3 6.06 8.38 14.72
C GLU A 3 6.27 7.16 13.81
N THR A 4 6.18 5.96 14.40
CA THR A 4 6.23 4.67 13.69
C THR A 4 5.14 4.55 12.62
N ASP A 5 3.92 5.03 12.89
CA ASP A 5 2.80 4.95 11.95
C ASP A 5 3.08 5.81 10.71
N VAL A 6 3.68 7.00 10.90
CA VAL A 6 4.05 7.91 9.79
C VAL A 6 5.15 7.30 8.93
N LYS A 7 6.19 6.73 9.55
CA LYS A 7 7.28 6.04 8.83
C LYS A 7 6.75 4.85 8.03
N LEU A 8 5.86 4.07 8.62
CA LEU A 8 5.20 2.94 7.97
C LEU A 8 4.36 3.41 6.78
N LEU A 9 3.59 4.47 6.94
CA LEU A 9 2.76 5.02 5.88
C LEU A 9 3.58 5.51 4.67
N ARG A 10 4.75 6.12 4.90
CA ARG A 10 5.71 6.47 3.83
C ARG A 10 6.24 5.24 3.11
N LEU A 11 6.56 4.18 3.84
CA LEU A 11 7.00 2.92 3.25
C LEU A 11 5.90 2.32 2.37
N LEU A 12 4.66 2.29 2.87
CA LEU A 12 3.51 1.76 2.15
C LEU A 12 3.22 2.55 0.88
N ALA A 13 3.31 3.88 0.91
CA ALA A 13 3.18 4.71 -0.29
C ALA A 13 4.17 4.32 -1.40
N LYS A 14 5.43 4.06 -1.04
CA LYS A 14 6.48 3.60 -1.97
C LYS A 14 6.22 2.18 -2.48
N ARG A 15 5.61 1.30 -1.67
CA ARG A 15 5.27 -0.06 -2.09
C ARG A 15 4.10 -0.07 -3.06
N LEU A 16 3.05 0.71 -2.78
CA LEU A 16 1.89 0.87 -3.66
C LEU A 16 2.28 1.47 -5.02
N GLU A 17 3.25 2.38 -5.06
CA GLU A 17 3.81 2.92 -6.31
C GLU A 17 4.46 1.86 -7.21
N ARG A 18 4.99 0.78 -6.63
CA ARG A 18 5.74 -0.26 -7.33
C ARG A 18 4.90 -1.47 -7.72
N LEU A 19 3.58 -1.41 -7.54
CA LEU A 19 2.70 -2.46 -8.03
C LEU A 19 2.79 -2.56 -9.55
N ASN A 20 2.72 -3.78 -10.07
CA ASN A 20 2.72 -4.04 -11.50
C ASN A 20 1.53 -3.30 -12.15
N VAL A 21 1.76 -2.60 -13.26
CA VAL A 21 0.72 -1.86 -13.99
C VAL A 21 -0.43 -2.76 -14.47
N ASP A 22 -0.15 -4.05 -14.68
CA ASP A 22 -1.13 -5.06 -15.09
C ASP A 22 -1.93 -5.65 -13.91
N SER A 23 -1.55 -5.34 -12.67
CA SER A 23 -2.30 -5.76 -11.48
C SER A 23 -3.65 -5.07 -11.41
N LEU A 24 -4.72 -5.83 -11.15
CA LEU A 24 -6.04 -5.25 -10.89
C LEU A 24 -6.00 -4.32 -9.66
N TRP A 25 -5.13 -4.65 -8.71
CA TRP A 25 -4.94 -3.89 -7.48
C TRP A 25 -4.09 -2.64 -7.64
N ALA A 26 -3.24 -2.53 -8.67
CA ALA A 26 -2.53 -1.27 -8.96
C ALA A 26 -3.48 -0.12 -9.30
N ARG A 27 -4.54 -0.39 -10.09
CA ARG A 27 -5.59 0.59 -10.36
C ARG A 27 -6.29 1.05 -9.08
N ARG A 28 -6.61 0.11 -8.18
CA ARG A 28 -7.25 0.42 -6.88
C ARG A 28 -6.29 1.14 -5.92
N ALA A 29 -5.00 0.85 -6.00
CA ALA A 29 -3.96 1.48 -5.18
C ALA A 29 -3.77 2.96 -5.48
N SER A 30 -4.03 3.41 -6.72
CA SER A 30 -3.78 4.80 -7.13
C SER A 30 -4.52 5.83 -6.26
N GLY A 31 -5.82 5.62 -6.02
CA GLY A 31 -6.62 6.51 -5.18
C GLY A 31 -6.17 6.50 -3.71
N LEU A 32 -5.86 5.32 -3.17
CA LEU A 32 -5.35 5.19 -1.81
C LEU A 32 -3.98 5.87 -1.66
N ARG A 33 -3.06 5.64 -2.60
CA ARG A 33 -1.73 6.26 -2.63
C ARG A 33 -1.82 7.78 -2.67
N GLY A 34 -2.72 8.33 -3.50
CA GLY A 34 -2.97 9.79 -3.54
C GLY A 34 -3.42 10.34 -2.18
N ASN A 35 -4.35 9.65 -1.51
CA ASN A 35 -4.80 10.03 -0.17
C ASN A 35 -3.67 9.94 0.86
N ILE A 36 -2.82 8.91 0.78
CA ILE A 36 -1.64 8.75 1.63
C ILE A 36 -0.66 9.91 1.43
N ILE A 37 -0.35 10.27 0.18
CA ILE A 37 0.56 11.38 -0.14
C ILE A 37 0.01 12.69 0.43
N LYS A 38 -1.30 12.93 0.30
CA LYS A 38 -1.95 14.10 0.87
C LYS A 38 -1.80 14.15 2.40
N ILE A 39 -2.07 13.03 3.09
CA ILE A 39 -1.88 12.94 4.54
C ILE A 39 -0.44 13.19 4.97
N LEU A 40 0.52 12.63 4.24
CA LEU A 40 1.94 12.84 4.55
C LEU A 40 2.34 14.31 4.38
N ALA A 41 1.76 15.01 3.40
CA ALA A 41 1.95 16.45 3.22
C ALA A 41 1.33 17.28 4.34
N GLU A 42 0.10 16.94 4.80
CA GLU A 42 -0.54 17.56 5.98
C GLU A 42 0.39 17.41 7.22
N ILE A 43 0.92 16.20 7.45
CA ILE A 43 1.86 15.92 8.56
C ILE A 43 3.17 16.70 8.40
N ASP A 44 3.73 16.77 7.19
CA ASP A 44 4.97 17.51 6.91
C ASP A 44 4.80 19.02 7.12
N ALA A 45 3.58 19.54 6.92
CA ALA A 45 3.20 20.91 7.24
C ALA A 45 2.91 21.14 8.74
N SER A 46 3.14 20.15 9.60
CA SER A 46 2.81 20.16 11.04
C SER A 46 1.31 20.34 11.33
N GLU A 47 0.44 19.94 10.39
CA GLU A 47 -1.00 19.92 10.62
C GLU A 47 -1.38 18.72 11.51
N GLU A 48 -2.43 18.90 12.32
CA GLU A 48 -2.93 17.82 13.16
C GLU A 48 -3.75 16.83 12.34
N VAL A 49 -3.26 15.59 12.25
CA VAL A 49 -3.98 14.49 11.59
C VAL A 49 -4.43 13.46 12.62
N GLU A 50 -5.71 13.09 12.53
CA GLU A 50 -6.31 12.09 13.42
C GLU A 50 -5.60 10.73 13.28
N GLY A 51 -5.13 10.18 14.41
CA GLY A 51 -4.44 8.88 14.41
C GLY A 51 -5.29 7.70 13.92
N LYS A 52 -6.62 7.79 14.02
CA LYS A 52 -7.55 6.79 13.46
C LYS A 52 -7.51 6.80 11.93
N ARG A 53 -7.46 7.98 11.31
CA ARG A 53 -7.33 8.15 9.86
C ARG A 53 -6.04 7.53 9.34
N LEU A 54 -4.91 7.70 10.05
CA LEU A 54 -3.64 7.04 9.68
C LEU A 54 -3.76 5.51 9.70
N ARG A 55 -4.29 4.95 10.78
CA ARG A 55 -4.46 3.49 10.92
C ARG A 55 -5.31 2.89 9.80
N LEU A 56 -6.43 3.53 9.47
CA LEU A 56 -7.28 3.08 8.36
C LEU A 56 -6.52 3.05 7.02
N LEU A 57 -5.66 4.03 6.76
CA LEU A 57 -4.84 4.06 5.55
C LEU A 57 -3.78 2.96 5.54
N ILE A 58 -3.15 2.70 6.70
CA ILE A 58 -2.18 1.62 6.87
C ILE A 58 -2.84 0.27 6.57
N ASP A 59 -3.98 -0.01 7.22
CA ASP A 59 -4.70 -1.26 7.07
C ASP A 59 -5.12 -1.49 5.61
N ARG A 60 -5.64 -0.44 4.96
CA ARG A 60 -6.06 -0.54 3.55
C ARG A 60 -4.88 -0.71 2.60
N ALA A 61 -3.73 -0.10 2.89
CA ALA A 61 -2.54 -0.28 2.07
C ALA A 61 -2.01 -1.71 2.18
N PHE A 62 -1.98 -2.30 3.37
CA PHE A 62 -1.62 -3.70 3.55
C PHE A 62 -2.57 -4.65 2.82
N GLU A 63 -3.87 -4.39 2.90
CA GLU A 63 -4.87 -5.22 2.22
C GLU A 63 -4.68 -5.21 0.69
N ILE A 64 -4.43 -4.04 0.10
CA ILE A 64 -4.12 -3.93 -1.34
C ILE A 64 -2.83 -4.66 -1.69
N LEU A 65 -1.76 -4.50 -0.89
CA LEU A 65 -0.50 -5.19 -1.13
C LEU A 65 -0.64 -6.71 -1.03
N LYS A 66 -1.44 -7.20 -0.07
CA LYS A 66 -1.76 -8.61 0.07
C LYS A 66 -2.43 -9.14 -1.20
N TYR A 67 -3.52 -8.51 -1.63
CA TYR A 67 -4.24 -8.99 -2.81
C TYR A 67 -3.42 -8.88 -4.10
N ALA A 68 -2.58 -7.85 -4.23
CA ALA A 68 -1.65 -7.74 -5.35
C ALA A 68 -0.60 -8.86 -5.34
N ALA A 69 -0.16 -9.32 -4.16
CA ALA A 69 0.76 -10.44 -4.03
C ALA A 69 0.08 -11.78 -4.38
N GLU A 70 -1.19 -11.95 -4.05
CA GLU A 70 -1.99 -13.15 -4.38
C GLU A 70 -2.24 -13.31 -5.90
N GLU A 71 -2.09 -12.25 -6.70
CA GLU A 71 -2.13 -12.33 -8.17
C GLU A 71 -0.88 -12.98 -8.77
N ILE A 72 0.21 -13.10 -8.01
CA ILE A 72 1.46 -13.69 -8.49
C ILE A 72 1.32 -15.21 -8.42
N PRO A 73 1.35 -15.92 -9.56
CA PRO A 73 1.19 -17.36 -9.55
C PRO A 73 2.38 -18.06 -8.89
N ASP A 74 2.14 -19.20 -8.25
CA ASP A 74 3.20 -20.03 -7.70
C ASP A 74 3.98 -20.68 -8.84
N MET A 75 5.19 -20.18 -9.08
CA MET A 75 6.05 -20.64 -10.17
C MET A 75 6.56 -22.07 -9.94
N ASP A 76 6.65 -22.54 -8.69
CA ASP A 76 7.04 -23.90 -8.38
C ASP A 76 5.90 -24.88 -8.64
N GLU A 77 4.65 -24.46 -8.37
CA GLU A 77 3.46 -25.21 -8.77
C GLU A 77 3.33 -25.30 -10.30
N ILE A 78 3.50 -24.17 -11.00
CA ILE A 78 3.51 -24.13 -12.47
C ILE A 78 4.60 -25.07 -13.03
N ARG A 79 5.83 -25.02 -12.50
CA ARG A 79 6.94 -25.87 -12.97
C ARG A 79 6.67 -27.37 -12.78
N LYS A 80 5.88 -27.76 -11.78
CA LYS A 80 5.47 -29.16 -11.57
C LYS A 80 4.42 -29.62 -12.58
N MET A 81 3.56 -28.74 -13.08
CA MET A 81 2.52 -29.10 -14.06
C MET A 81 3.08 -29.45 -15.45
N TYR A 82 4.28 -28.97 -15.80
CA TYR A 82 4.91 -29.18 -17.11
C TYR A 82 6.11 -30.15 -17.08
N LYS A 83 6.26 -30.92 -16.00
CA LYS A 83 7.20 -32.05 -15.90
C LYS A 83 6.43 -33.36 -15.93
#